data_AF-C5KET3-F1
#
_entry.id   AF-C5KET3-F1
#
_cell.length_a   1.000
_cell.length_b   1.000
_cell.length_c   1.000
_cell.angle_alpha   90.00
_cell.angle_beta   90.00
_cell.angle_gamma   90.00
#
_symmetry.space_group_name_H-M   'P 1'
#
loop_
_entity.id
_entity.type
_entity.pdbx_description
1 polymer ?
#
loop_
_entity_poly.entity_id
_entity_poly.type
_entity_poly.pdbx_seq_one_letter_code
_entity_poly.pdbx_strand_id
1 'polypeptide(L)'
;MNDADRTSIHEAMEQQSISISKAGIVASLSAKCSVVAAANPVGGRYNPSLTFTDNVDLTDPILSRFDALCVIRDEIDIFQDERLADFVVCTHMQNHPREPNDNVRPRNQETEALYEPIDQDLLRKYILYARTSVFPKISDVDADKLANFYKEIRSAASDSHGLPMTVRHIESMIRMAEASAKMELRDYVTSKDIDHAIATMLSSFIMTQKHAVAERLRRRFEAKYISSVTDHNELLHFMLRKMFKQQMDLILLTTGIGRDAADVDDADMPEITIDKGAFIHEAQQADLRNVREYMESALFAEVFTLDEDGKTIRRKAVAA
;
A
#
# COMPACT_ATOMS: atom_id res chain seq x y z
N MET A 1 21.49 15.95 -0.56
CA MET A 1 22.42 15.74 0.57
C MET A 1 23.83 15.89 0.05
N ASN A 2 24.74 16.48 0.83
CA ASN A 2 26.15 16.49 0.46
C ASN A 2 26.73 15.08 0.65
N ASP A 3 27.82 14.75 -0.05
CA ASP A 3 28.44 13.43 0.04
C ASP A 3 28.98 13.11 1.43
N ALA A 4 29.44 14.13 2.18
CA ALA A 4 29.85 13.99 3.58
C ALA A 4 28.68 13.62 4.51
N ASP A 5 27.46 14.08 4.21
CA ASP A 5 26.27 13.70 4.98
C ASP A 5 25.89 12.26 4.66
N ARG A 6 26.03 11.84 3.40
CA ARG A 6 25.76 10.46 2.96
C ARG A 6 26.68 9.49 3.71
N THR A 7 27.99 9.74 3.75
CA THR A 7 28.94 8.86 4.48
C THR A 7 28.64 8.78 5.97
N SER A 8 28.28 9.91 6.60
CA SER A 8 27.93 9.95 8.02
C SER A 8 26.66 9.14 8.34
N ILE A 9 25.64 9.23 7.48
CA ILE A 9 24.41 8.42 7.65
C ILE A 9 24.68 6.94 7.43
N HIS A 10 25.54 6.58 6.47
CA HIS A 10 25.92 5.18 6.27
C HIS A 10 26.56 4.55 7.52
N GLU A 11 27.46 5.26 8.20
CA GLU A 11 28.07 4.81 9.46
C GLU A 11 27.00 4.60 10.53
N ALA A 12 26.13 5.59 10.72
CA ALA A 12 25.07 5.54 11.72
C ALA A 12 24.05 4.41 11.47
N MET A 13 23.64 4.17 10.22
CA MET A 13 22.66 3.14 9.87
C MET A 13 23.22 1.71 9.93
N GLU A 14 24.53 1.56 9.78
CA GLU A 14 25.17 0.24 9.82
C GLU A 14 25.62 -0.14 11.24
N GLN A 15 26.30 0.78 11.92
CA GLN A 15 26.92 0.49 13.22
C GLN A 15 26.06 0.95 14.40
N GLN A 16 25.05 1.79 14.17
CA GLN A 16 24.25 2.45 15.23
C GLN A 16 25.13 3.23 16.24
N SER A 17 26.29 3.69 15.78
CA SER A 17 27.26 4.49 16.51
C SER A 17 27.95 5.46 15.54
N ILE A 18 28.32 6.63 16.04
CA ILE A 18 29.06 7.64 15.28
C ILE A 18 30.40 7.88 15.97
N SER A 19 31.48 7.78 15.22
CA SER A 19 32.82 8.13 15.68
C SER A 19 33.13 9.61 15.42
N ILE A 20 33.54 10.33 16.47
CA ILE A 20 33.89 11.74 16.39
C ILE A 20 35.35 11.89 16.81
N SER A 21 36.17 12.39 15.89
CA SER A 21 37.54 12.82 16.16
C SER A 21 37.67 14.29 15.78
N LYS A 22 37.41 15.19 16.73
CA LYS A 22 37.44 16.65 16.51
C LYS A 22 37.99 17.37 17.72
N ALA A 23 38.83 18.38 17.49
CA ALA A 23 39.44 19.22 18.53
C ALA A 23 40.16 18.43 19.64
N GLY A 24 40.84 17.33 19.28
CA GLY A 24 41.59 16.49 20.23
C GLY A 24 40.73 15.55 21.06
N ILE A 25 39.42 15.52 20.86
CA ILE A 25 38.51 14.56 21.50
C ILE A 25 38.24 13.45 20.49
N VAL A 26 38.59 12.23 20.88
CA VAL A 26 38.23 11.00 20.17
C VAL A 26 37.18 10.29 21.02
N ALA A 27 35.95 10.27 20.55
CA ALA A 27 34.82 9.64 21.25
C ALA A 27 33.94 8.88 20.26
N SER A 28 33.30 7.81 20.74
CA SER A 28 32.24 7.10 20.01
C SER A 28 30.93 7.30 20.77
N LEU A 29 29.89 7.76 20.06
CA LEU A 29 28.57 8.02 20.61
C LEU A 29 27.57 7.04 20.01
N SER A 30 26.61 6.59 20.81
CA SER A 30 25.54 5.72 20.31
C SER A 30 24.51 6.55 19.54
N ALA A 31 24.12 6.05 18.36
CA ALA A 31 23.15 6.67 17.46
C ALA A 31 22.00 5.68 17.14
N LYS A 32 21.41 5.08 18.18
CA LYS A 32 20.28 4.16 18.03
C LYS A 32 18.99 4.93 17.77
N CYS A 33 18.63 5.09 16.51
CA CYS A 33 17.36 5.69 16.08
C CYS A 33 16.73 4.92 14.92
N SER A 34 15.40 5.02 14.80
CA SER A 34 14.67 4.59 13.60
C SER A 34 14.72 5.70 12.56
N VAL A 35 15.11 5.38 11.33
CA VAL A 35 15.13 6.35 10.23
C VAL A 35 13.85 6.26 9.42
N VAL A 36 13.15 7.37 9.30
CA VAL A 36 12.02 7.54 8.38
C VAL A 36 12.42 8.64 7.40
N ALA A 37 12.40 8.32 6.11
CA ALA A 37 12.82 9.24 5.05
C ALA A 37 11.83 9.21 3.90
N ALA A 38 11.63 10.38 3.28
CA ALA A 38 10.93 10.53 2.02
C ALA A 38 11.92 11.07 0.99
N ALA A 39 11.91 10.49 -0.21
CA ALA A 39 12.75 10.91 -1.32
C ALA A 39 11.88 11.22 -2.54
N ASN A 40 12.22 12.28 -3.26
CA ASN A 40 11.53 12.65 -4.48
C ASN A 40 12.15 11.92 -5.68
N PRO A 41 11.34 11.53 -6.69
CA PRO A 41 11.87 10.93 -7.90
C PRO A 41 12.68 11.93 -8.73
N VAL A 42 13.71 11.44 -9.39
CA VAL A 42 14.50 12.20 -10.35
C VAL A 42 13.59 12.59 -11.53
N GLY A 43 13.55 13.88 -11.87
CA GLY A 43 12.67 14.40 -12.93
C GLY A 43 11.23 14.71 -12.51
N GLY A 44 10.92 14.67 -11.21
CA GLY A 44 9.64 15.17 -10.65
C GLY A 44 8.46 14.21 -10.76
N ARG A 45 8.53 13.17 -11.61
CA ARG A 45 7.56 12.07 -11.69
C ARG A 45 8.27 10.73 -11.68
N TYR A 46 7.70 9.76 -10.95
CA TYR A 46 8.24 8.41 -10.87
C TYR A 46 7.96 7.64 -12.18
N ASN A 47 8.99 7.05 -12.80
CA ASN A 47 8.83 6.25 -14.02
C ASN A 47 8.88 4.74 -13.70
N PRO A 48 7.77 3.98 -13.84
CA PRO A 48 7.71 2.56 -13.50
C PRO A 48 8.47 1.64 -14.47
N SER A 49 8.94 2.16 -15.60
CA SER A 49 9.74 1.40 -16.56
C SER A 49 11.20 1.26 -16.12
N LEU A 50 11.68 2.21 -15.30
CA LEU A 50 13.02 2.21 -14.73
C LEU A 50 13.05 1.46 -13.40
N THR A 51 14.26 1.11 -12.92
CA THR A 51 14.39 0.53 -11.58
C THR A 51 14.18 1.58 -10.50
N PHE A 52 13.93 1.15 -9.27
CA PHE A 52 13.86 2.08 -8.14
C PHE A 52 15.16 2.86 -7.93
N THR A 53 16.33 2.22 -8.08
CA THR A 53 17.64 2.88 -7.96
C THR A 53 17.84 3.97 -9.00
N ASP A 54 17.34 3.78 -10.23
CA ASP A 54 17.46 4.82 -11.27
C ASP A 54 16.49 6.00 -11.03
N ASN A 55 15.33 5.73 -10.42
CA ASN A 55 14.33 6.75 -10.13
C ASN A 55 14.70 7.62 -8.91
N VAL A 56 15.59 7.15 -8.04
CA VAL A 56 15.94 7.82 -6.78
C VAL A 56 17.46 7.99 -6.70
N ASP A 57 17.93 9.23 -6.49
CA ASP A 57 19.37 9.53 -6.36
C ASP A 57 19.94 9.10 -4.98
N LEU A 58 19.89 7.80 -4.71
CA LEU A 58 20.45 7.15 -3.53
C LEU A 58 21.36 6.00 -3.94
N THR A 59 22.43 5.79 -3.18
CA THR A 59 23.38 4.71 -3.44
C THR A 59 22.82 3.37 -2.94
N ASP A 60 23.11 2.28 -3.64
CA ASP A 60 22.68 0.92 -3.26
C ASP A 60 23.01 0.53 -1.80
N PRO A 61 24.16 0.93 -1.21
CA PRO A 61 24.44 0.61 0.19
C PRO A 61 23.56 1.37 1.19
N ILE A 62 22.86 2.46 0.82
CA ILE A 62 21.81 3.06 1.67
C ILE A 62 20.53 2.26 1.53
N LEU A 63 20.14 1.95 0.28
CA LEU A 63 18.87 1.29 -0.02
C LEU A 63 18.77 -0.09 0.64
N SER A 64 19.86 -0.85 0.64
CA SER A 64 19.96 -2.15 1.31
C SER A 64 19.77 -2.07 2.83
N ARG A 65 19.83 -0.88 3.44
CA ARG A 65 19.73 -0.67 4.89
C ARG A 65 18.32 -0.37 5.39
N PHE A 66 17.41 -0.06 4.47
CA PHE A 66 16.00 0.13 4.76
C PHE A 66 15.26 -1.21 4.80
N ASP A 67 14.42 -1.37 5.82
CA ASP A 67 13.62 -2.57 6.02
C ASP A 67 12.38 -2.60 5.09
N ALA A 68 11.79 -1.44 4.81
CA ALA A 68 10.65 -1.27 3.91
C ALA A 68 10.86 -0.06 2.99
N LEU A 69 10.57 -0.26 1.70
CA LEU A 69 10.57 0.74 0.65
C LEU A 69 9.14 0.91 0.12
N CYS A 70 8.58 2.09 0.30
CA CYS A 70 7.22 2.43 -0.15
C CYS A 70 7.30 3.41 -1.32
N VAL A 71 6.81 3.00 -2.49
CA VAL A 71 6.74 3.86 -3.67
C VAL A 71 5.33 4.43 -3.79
N ILE A 72 5.17 5.72 -3.53
CA ILE A 72 3.89 6.40 -3.74
C ILE A 72 3.80 6.77 -5.22
N ARG A 73 2.71 6.34 -5.88
CA ARG A 73 2.46 6.60 -7.29
C ARG A 73 1.16 7.40 -7.43
N ASP A 74 1.19 8.34 -8.34
CA ASP A 74 0.03 9.11 -8.75
C ASP A 74 -0.56 8.43 -10.00
N GLU A 75 -1.63 7.65 -9.79
CA GLU A 75 -2.39 7.00 -10.85
C GLU A 75 -3.77 7.64 -10.89
N ILE A 76 -4.17 8.14 -12.07
CA ILE A 76 -5.48 8.77 -12.26
C ILE A 76 -6.57 7.70 -12.04
N ASP A 77 -7.44 7.94 -11.06
CA ASP A 77 -8.61 7.12 -10.76
C ASP A 77 -9.74 8.02 -10.29
N ILE A 78 -10.77 8.14 -11.13
CA ILE A 78 -11.92 9.02 -10.92
C ILE A 78 -12.59 8.76 -9.57
N PHE A 79 -12.67 7.49 -9.14
CA PHE A 79 -13.31 7.16 -7.87
C PHE A 79 -12.52 7.64 -6.65
N GLN A 80 -11.18 7.57 -6.70
CA GLN A 80 -10.33 8.07 -5.62
C GLN A 80 -10.26 9.60 -5.65
N ASP A 81 -10.21 10.19 -6.85
CA ASP A 81 -10.12 11.64 -7.03
C ASP A 81 -11.40 12.34 -6.53
N GLU A 82 -12.58 11.78 -6.81
CA GLU A 82 -13.86 12.27 -6.27
C GLU A 82 -13.89 12.19 -4.74
N ARG A 83 -13.54 11.02 -4.17
CA ARG A 83 -13.50 10.83 -2.71
C ARG A 83 -12.50 11.78 -2.04
N LEU A 84 -11.33 11.99 -2.66
CA LEU A 84 -10.31 12.90 -2.15
C LEU A 84 -10.79 14.35 -2.22
N ALA A 85 -11.39 14.76 -3.33
CA ALA A 85 -11.93 16.11 -3.51
C ALA A 85 -13.00 16.41 -2.46
N ASP A 86 -13.97 15.51 -2.28
CA ASP A 86 -15.01 15.61 -1.26
C ASP A 86 -14.41 15.73 0.15
N PHE A 87 -13.42 14.88 0.46
CA PHE A 87 -12.74 14.88 1.75
C PHE A 87 -12.02 16.21 2.01
N VAL A 88 -11.28 16.73 1.02
CA VAL A 88 -10.54 18.00 1.12
C VAL A 88 -11.49 19.17 1.30
N VAL A 89 -12.57 19.24 0.51
CA VAL A 89 -13.59 20.29 0.62
C VAL A 89 -14.25 20.26 2.00
N CYS A 90 -14.69 19.09 2.47
CA CYS A 90 -15.29 18.95 3.80
C CYS A 90 -14.31 19.37 4.91
N THR A 91 -13.05 18.94 4.82
CA THR A 91 -12.00 19.29 5.79
C THR A 91 -11.75 20.80 5.85
N HIS A 92 -11.75 21.48 4.70
CA HIS A 92 -11.59 22.94 4.65
C HIS A 92 -12.81 23.69 5.20
N MET A 93 -14.03 23.16 4.99
CA MET A 93 -15.26 23.74 5.55
C MET A 93 -15.33 23.60 7.07
N GLN A 94 -14.91 22.46 7.62
CA GLN A 94 -14.88 22.21 9.07
C GLN A 94 -13.85 23.10 9.78
N ASN A 95 -12.66 23.27 9.19
CA ASN A 95 -11.55 24.00 9.81
C ASN A 95 -11.59 25.52 9.60
N HIS A 96 -12.75 26.08 9.22
CA HIS A 96 -12.85 27.52 9.01
C HIS A 96 -12.83 28.30 10.36
N PRO A 97 -11.95 29.30 10.56
CA PRO A 97 -11.79 29.97 11.85
C PRO A 97 -13.02 30.72 12.39
N ARG A 98 -13.95 31.11 11.52
CA ARG A 98 -15.11 31.95 11.89
C ARG A 98 -16.37 31.14 12.17
N GLU A 99 -16.58 30.02 11.49
CA GLU A 99 -17.75 29.15 11.64
C GLU A 99 -17.31 27.70 11.37
N PRO A 100 -16.81 26.97 12.38
CA PRO A 100 -16.59 25.54 12.24
C PRO A 100 -17.94 24.85 12.07
N ASN A 101 -18.17 24.29 10.89
CA ASN A 101 -19.44 23.65 10.54
C ASN A 101 -19.32 22.13 10.75
N ASP A 102 -19.51 21.67 11.99
CA ASP A 102 -19.40 20.25 12.39
C ASP A 102 -20.42 19.32 11.70
N ASN A 103 -21.42 19.90 11.05
CA ASN A 103 -22.47 19.15 10.33
C ASN A 103 -22.05 18.71 8.93
N VAL A 104 -20.95 19.26 8.38
CA VAL A 104 -20.48 18.90 7.04
C VAL A 104 -19.58 17.67 7.16
N ARG A 105 -20.10 16.50 6.82
CA ARG A 105 -19.33 15.25 6.75
C ARG A 105 -19.15 14.84 5.29
N PRO A 106 -18.01 14.22 4.94
CA PRO A 106 -17.81 13.68 3.60
C PRO A 106 -18.89 12.64 3.29
N ARG A 107 -19.40 12.68 2.06
CA ARG A 107 -20.58 11.93 1.59
C ARG A 107 -20.42 10.41 1.69
N ASN A 108 -19.18 9.91 1.69
CA ASN A 108 -18.83 8.49 1.64
C ASN A 108 -18.31 7.91 2.97
N GLN A 109 -18.62 8.54 4.12
CA GLN A 109 -18.14 8.08 5.43
C GLN A 109 -18.88 6.85 6.00
N GLU A 110 -19.90 6.32 5.32
CA GLU A 110 -20.68 5.17 5.83
C GLU A 110 -19.84 3.90 6.01
N THR A 111 -18.71 3.75 5.30
CA THR A 111 -17.82 2.59 5.42
C THR A 111 -16.69 2.80 6.45
N GLU A 112 -16.25 4.04 6.68
CA GLU A 112 -15.34 4.35 7.82
C GLU A 112 -16.04 4.15 9.17
N ALA A 113 -17.38 4.05 9.19
CA ALA A 113 -18.17 3.71 10.37
C ALA A 113 -18.07 2.22 10.80
N LEU A 114 -17.39 1.34 10.06
CA LEU A 114 -17.14 -0.04 10.50
C LEU A 114 -16.17 -0.11 11.69
N TYR A 115 -15.34 0.91 11.89
CA TYR A 115 -14.38 0.98 12.97
C TYR A 115 -14.55 2.30 13.72
N GLU A 116 -14.89 2.22 15.01
CA GLU A 116 -14.88 3.40 15.87
C GLU A 116 -13.46 3.99 15.88
N PRO A 117 -13.29 5.28 15.52
CA PRO A 117 -11.96 5.89 15.50
C PRO A 117 -11.35 5.84 16.89
N ILE A 118 -10.15 5.24 16.98
CA ILE A 118 -9.44 5.12 18.24
C ILE A 118 -9.03 6.51 18.72
N ASP A 119 -9.39 6.84 19.96
CA ASP A 119 -8.97 8.09 20.58
C ASP A 119 -7.44 8.21 20.61
N GLN A 120 -6.92 9.38 20.24
CA GLN A 120 -5.49 9.64 20.13
C GLN A 120 -4.76 9.48 21.46
N ASP A 121 -5.43 9.83 22.57
CA ASP A 121 -4.86 9.68 23.91
C ASP A 121 -4.75 8.22 24.33
N LEU A 122 -5.73 7.39 23.95
CA LEU A 122 -5.68 5.95 24.16
C LEU A 122 -4.54 5.33 23.33
N LEU A 123 -4.44 5.68 22.05
CA LEU A 123 -3.39 5.18 21.15
C LEU A 123 -1.99 5.50 21.68
N ARG A 124 -1.76 6.73 22.15
CA ARG A 124 -0.46 7.12 22.74
C ARG A 124 -0.11 6.29 23.97
N LYS A 125 -1.07 6.07 24.88
CA LYS A 125 -0.88 5.23 26.08
C LYS A 125 -0.65 3.77 25.70
N TYR A 126 -1.34 3.28 24.68
CA TYR A 126 -1.20 1.93 24.16
C TYR A 126 0.20 1.67 23.62
N ILE A 127 0.71 2.55 22.76
CA ILE A 127 2.07 2.44 22.20
C ILE A 127 3.12 2.49 23.32
N LEU A 128 2.94 3.37 24.31
CA LEU A 128 3.84 3.45 25.47
C LEU A 128 3.84 2.12 26.25
N TYR A 129 2.67 1.57 26.54
CA TYR A 129 2.52 0.32 27.26
C TYR A 129 3.15 -0.85 26.49
N ALA A 130 2.79 -1.02 25.22
CA ALA A 130 3.33 -2.07 24.36
C ALA A 130 4.86 -1.97 24.29
N ARG A 131 5.43 -0.76 24.18
CA ARG A 131 6.88 -0.54 24.11
C ARG A 131 7.62 -1.01 25.36
N THR A 132 7.06 -0.77 26.55
CA THR A 132 7.74 -1.00 27.83
C THR A 132 7.47 -2.39 28.41
N SER A 133 6.30 -2.98 28.15
CA SER A 133 5.86 -4.22 28.83
C SER A 133 6.03 -5.49 27.99
N VAL A 134 5.97 -5.41 26.65
CA VAL A 134 5.93 -6.58 25.77
C VAL A 134 7.21 -6.72 24.95
N PHE A 135 7.81 -7.91 25.02
CA PHE A 135 9.03 -8.29 24.30
C PHE A 135 8.82 -9.65 23.64
N PRO A 136 8.23 -9.68 22.42
CA PRO A 136 7.85 -10.91 21.76
C PRO A 136 9.06 -11.75 21.41
N LYS A 137 8.91 -13.08 21.45
CA LYS A 137 9.94 -14.04 21.09
C LYS A 137 9.47 -14.91 19.92
N ILE A 138 10.39 -15.19 19.00
CA ILE A 138 10.15 -16.16 17.92
C ILE A 138 10.33 -17.58 18.46
N SER A 139 9.35 -18.43 18.15
CA SER A 139 9.45 -19.87 18.37
C SER A 139 10.09 -20.56 17.16
N ASP A 140 10.70 -21.72 17.36
CA ASP A 140 11.50 -22.43 16.34
C ASP A 140 10.66 -23.02 15.19
N VAL A 141 9.33 -22.92 15.25
CA VAL A 141 8.39 -23.62 14.36
C VAL A 141 8.39 -23.06 12.93
N ASP A 142 8.86 -21.82 12.72
CA ASP A 142 8.68 -21.10 11.45
C ASP A 142 10.00 -20.75 10.72
N ALA A 143 11.15 -21.21 11.22
CA ALA A 143 12.46 -20.96 10.59
C ALA A 143 12.55 -21.56 9.17
N ASP A 144 12.01 -22.75 8.97
CA ASP A 144 12.00 -23.44 7.67
C ASP A 144 11.16 -22.68 6.63
N LYS A 145 10.06 -22.06 7.07
CA LYS A 145 9.17 -21.28 6.20
C LYS A 145 9.89 -20.05 5.65
N LEU A 146 10.57 -19.30 6.52
CA LEU A 146 11.39 -18.15 6.14
C LEU A 146 12.54 -18.55 5.21
N ALA A 147 13.22 -19.66 5.51
CA ALA A 147 14.32 -20.16 4.70
C ALA A 147 13.86 -20.56 3.28
N ASN A 148 12.72 -21.23 3.17
CA ASN A 148 12.15 -21.62 1.88
C ASN A 148 11.70 -20.40 1.08
N PHE A 149 11.04 -19.44 1.73
CA PHE A 149 10.64 -18.18 1.11
C PHE A 149 11.85 -17.39 0.56
N TYR A 150 12.91 -17.26 1.35
CA TYR A 150 14.12 -16.56 0.92
C TYR A 150 14.76 -17.21 -0.31
N LYS A 151 14.84 -18.55 -0.36
CA LYS A 151 15.34 -19.28 -1.54
C LYS A 151 14.48 -18.99 -2.77
N GLU A 152 13.16 -19.03 -2.60
CA GLU A 152 12.18 -18.80 -3.68
C GLU A 152 12.31 -17.39 -4.26
N ILE A 153 12.33 -16.35 -3.41
CA ILE A 153 12.49 -14.97 -3.86
C ILE A 153 13.88 -14.75 -4.45
N ARG A 154 14.95 -15.22 -3.81
CA ARG A 154 16.32 -14.99 -4.31
C ARG A 154 16.50 -15.59 -5.70
N SER A 155 15.93 -16.76 -5.96
CA SER A 155 15.92 -17.35 -7.30
C SER A 155 15.10 -16.52 -8.28
N ALA A 156 13.91 -16.03 -7.88
CA ALA A 156 13.05 -15.23 -8.75
C ALA A 156 13.61 -13.83 -9.05
N ALA A 157 14.37 -13.27 -8.10
CA ALA A 157 14.97 -11.95 -8.18
C ALA A 157 16.29 -11.95 -8.96
N SER A 158 16.98 -13.10 -9.07
CA SER A 158 18.25 -13.21 -9.80
C SER A 158 18.12 -12.90 -11.29
N ASP A 159 16.93 -13.13 -11.87
CA ASP A 159 16.62 -12.79 -13.26
C ASP A 159 16.35 -11.29 -13.46
N SER A 160 16.11 -10.54 -12.36
CA SER A 160 15.83 -9.11 -12.40
C SER A 160 17.09 -8.31 -12.09
N HIS A 161 17.41 -7.34 -12.93
CA HIS A 161 18.46 -6.34 -12.66
C HIS A 161 17.97 -5.27 -11.65
N GLY A 162 17.22 -5.69 -10.63
CA GLY A 162 16.68 -4.83 -9.58
C GLY A 162 17.48 -4.93 -8.28
N LEU A 163 16.94 -4.38 -7.20
CA LEU A 163 17.57 -4.43 -5.88
C LEU A 163 17.79 -5.90 -5.45
N PRO A 164 19.02 -6.33 -5.14
CA PRO A 164 19.28 -7.71 -4.77
C PRO A 164 18.76 -8.02 -3.37
N MET A 165 18.21 -9.21 -3.20
CA MET A 165 17.73 -9.71 -1.92
C MET A 165 18.88 -10.12 -1.00
N THR A 166 19.07 -9.38 0.09
CA THR A 166 20.08 -9.64 1.12
C THR A 166 19.49 -10.36 2.35
N VAL A 167 20.39 -10.88 3.21
CA VAL A 167 20.02 -11.47 4.51
C VAL A 167 19.34 -10.45 5.41
N ARG A 168 19.63 -9.16 5.25
CA ARG A 168 18.99 -8.09 6.04
C ARG A 168 17.48 -8.10 5.90
N HIS A 169 16.94 -8.42 4.72
CA HIS A 169 15.48 -8.50 4.56
C HIS A 169 14.85 -9.64 5.37
N ILE A 170 15.60 -10.71 5.69
CA ILE A 170 15.12 -11.74 6.62
C ILE A 170 15.03 -11.17 8.04
N GLU A 171 16.04 -10.42 8.47
CA GLU A 171 16.01 -9.71 9.75
C GLU A 171 14.86 -8.69 9.79
N SER A 172 14.60 -7.98 8.69
CA SER A 172 13.47 -7.06 8.55
C SER A 172 12.13 -7.79 8.71
N MET A 173 11.95 -8.96 8.07
CA MET A 173 10.74 -9.77 8.22
C MET A 173 10.52 -10.22 9.67
N ILE A 174 11.60 -10.66 10.34
CA ILE A 174 11.57 -11.04 11.76
C ILE A 174 11.13 -9.84 12.62
N ARG A 175 11.71 -8.66 12.39
CA ARG A 175 11.31 -7.43 13.11
C ARG A 175 9.86 -7.04 12.85
N MET A 176 9.36 -7.21 11.64
CA MET A 176 7.95 -6.94 11.30
C MET A 176 7.01 -7.94 12.00
N ALA A 177 7.38 -9.22 12.08
CA ALA A 177 6.59 -10.23 12.77
C ALA A 177 6.56 -9.99 14.29
N GLU A 178 7.69 -9.61 14.89
CA GLU A 178 7.76 -9.16 16.28
C GLU A 178 6.94 -7.89 16.51
N ALA A 179 6.96 -6.93 15.57
CA ALA A 179 6.16 -5.72 15.65
C ALA A 179 4.65 -6.02 15.60
N SER A 180 4.20 -6.96 14.76
CA SER A 180 2.81 -7.42 14.69
C SER A 180 2.36 -8.04 16.02
N ALA A 181 3.15 -8.97 16.57
CA ALA A 181 2.87 -9.58 17.87
C ALA A 181 2.82 -8.53 19.00
N LYS A 182 3.71 -7.53 18.93
CA LYS A 182 3.74 -6.40 19.88
C LYS A 182 2.51 -5.50 19.77
N MET A 183 1.97 -5.31 18.57
CA MET A 183 0.72 -4.57 18.35
C MET A 183 -0.48 -5.28 18.98
N GLU A 184 -0.47 -6.60 19.08
CA GLU A 184 -1.50 -7.41 19.75
C GLU A 184 -1.19 -7.71 21.23
N LEU A 185 -0.12 -7.12 21.79
CA LEU A 185 0.38 -7.39 23.15
C LEU A 185 0.69 -8.86 23.43
N ARG A 186 1.08 -9.62 22.40
CA ARG A 186 1.47 -11.03 22.53
C ARG A 186 2.97 -11.17 22.82
N ASP A 187 3.31 -12.12 23.68
CA ASP A 187 4.70 -12.46 24.02
C ASP A 187 5.36 -13.42 23.03
N TYR A 188 4.59 -14.03 22.13
CA TYR A 188 5.07 -15.01 21.16
C TYR A 188 4.56 -14.67 19.77
N VAL A 189 5.46 -14.80 18.79
CA VAL A 189 5.14 -14.64 17.37
C VAL A 189 4.41 -15.88 16.87
N THR A 190 3.31 -15.67 16.12
CA THR A 190 2.54 -16.73 15.50
C THR A 190 2.85 -16.84 14.01
N SER A 191 2.54 -18.00 13.39
CA SER A 191 2.74 -18.17 11.95
C SER A 191 1.97 -17.13 11.11
N LYS A 192 0.86 -16.57 11.63
CA LYS A 192 0.09 -15.49 10.98
C LYS A 192 0.88 -14.19 10.89
N ASP A 193 1.63 -13.85 11.94
CA ASP A 193 2.47 -12.64 11.96
C ASP A 193 3.60 -12.74 10.93
N ILE A 194 4.12 -13.95 10.75
CA ILE A 194 5.15 -14.24 9.74
C ILE A 194 4.57 -14.16 8.33
N ASP A 195 3.37 -14.68 8.11
CA ASP A 195 2.67 -14.52 6.83
C ASP A 195 2.42 -13.05 6.50
N HIS A 196 2.00 -12.25 7.49
CA HIS A 196 1.84 -10.81 7.33
C HIS A 196 3.17 -10.11 7.01
N ALA A 197 4.24 -10.42 7.75
CA ALA A 197 5.57 -9.86 7.52
C ALA A 197 6.10 -10.22 6.12
N ILE A 198 5.90 -11.46 5.67
CA ILE A 198 6.24 -11.91 4.31
C ILE A 198 5.45 -11.11 3.27
N ALA A 199 4.14 -10.94 3.47
CA ALA A 199 3.28 -10.21 2.54
C ALA A 199 3.68 -8.72 2.42
N THR A 200 3.97 -8.05 3.55
CA THR A 200 4.39 -6.65 3.58
C THR A 200 5.75 -6.46 2.91
N MET A 201 6.72 -7.31 3.23
CA MET A 201 8.05 -7.27 2.63
C MET A 201 7.99 -7.54 1.12
N LEU A 202 7.19 -8.53 0.69
CA LEU A 202 7.02 -8.87 -0.72
C LEU A 202 6.34 -7.73 -1.49
N SER A 203 5.34 -7.09 -0.89
CA SER A 203 4.68 -5.92 -1.47
C SER A 203 5.66 -4.78 -1.67
N SER A 204 6.47 -4.48 -0.65
CA SER A 204 7.54 -3.50 -0.73
C SER A 204 8.55 -3.84 -1.83
N PHE A 205 8.99 -5.10 -1.89
CA PHE A 205 9.95 -5.55 -2.91
C PHE A 205 9.39 -5.40 -4.33
N ILE A 206 8.14 -5.84 -4.57
CA ILE A 206 7.49 -5.77 -5.88
C ILE A 206 7.37 -4.32 -6.36
N MET A 207 7.07 -3.37 -5.47
CA MET A 207 6.92 -1.96 -5.83
C MET A 207 8.22 -1.32 -6.35
N THR A 208 9.39 -1.85 -5.94
CA THR A 208 10.71 -1.36 -6.37
C THR A 208 11.20 -1.93 -7.70
N GLN A 209 10.56 -3.00 -8.18
CA GLN A 209 10.93 -3.66 -9.44
C GLN A 209 10.33 -2.94 -10.64
N LYS A 210 10.94 -3.16 -11.82
CA LYS A 210 10.40 -2.70 -13.10
C LYS A 210 9.00 -3.25 -13.32
N HIS A 211 8.11 -2.49 -13.94
CA HIS A 211 6.70 -2.86 -14.15
C HIS A 211 6.50 -4.31 -14.66
N ALA A 212 7.19 -4.69 -15.74
CA ALA A 212 7.05 -6.02 -16.33
C ALA A 212 7.50 -7.16 -15.40
N VAL A 213 8.51 -6.93 -14.56
CA VAL A 213 8.98 -7.91 -13.57
C VAL A 213 8.04 -7.92 -12.37
N ALA A 214 7.61 -6.76 -11.92
CA ALA A 214 6.65 -6.61 -10.84
C ALA A 214 5.35 -7.39 -11.13
N GLU A 215 4.80 -7.29 -12.34
CA GLU A 215 3.62 -8.08 -12.73
C GLU A 215 3.87 -9.60 -12.73
N ARG A 216 5.03 -10.05 -13.20
CA ARG A 216 5.39 -11.48 -13.18
C ARG A 216 5.52 -12.00 -11.75
N LEU A 217 6.15 -11.21 -10.88
CA LEU A 217 6.31 -11.54 -9.46
C LEU A 217 4.95 -11.54 -8.75
N ARG A 218 4.09 -10.54 -9.02
CA ARG A 218 2.71 -10.51 -8.52
C ARG A 218 2.00 -11.81 -8.89
N ARG A 219 1.88 -12.15 -10.17
CA ARG A 219 1.20 -13.38 -10.61
C ARG A 219 1.75 -14.66 -9.97
N ARG A 220 3.06 -14.71 -9.69
CA ARG A 220 3.70 -15.90 -9.07
C ARG A 220 3.39 -16.01 -7.58
N PHE A 221 3.38 -14.90 -6.85
CA PHE A 221 3.35 -14.90 -5.38
C PHE A 221 2.01 -14.46 -4.78
N GLU A 222 1.15 -13.80 -5.56
CA GLU A 222 -0.13 -13.24 -5.15
C GLU A 222 -1.07 -14.30 -4.58
N ALA A 223 -1.21 -15.44 -5.27
CA ALA A 223 -2.07 -16.54 -4.84
C ALA A 223 -1.59 -17.27 -3.57
N LYS A 224 -0.31 -17.13 -3.18
CA LYS A 224 0.31 -17.90 -2.10
C LYS A 224 0.49 -17.09 -0.81
N TYR A 225 0.84 -15.81 -0.93
CA TYR A 225 1.22 -14.98 0.21
C TYR A 225 0.39 -13.69 0.35
N ILE A 226 -0.28 -13.21 -0.71
CA ILE A 226 -1.05 -11.95 -0.66
C ILE A 226 -2.54 -12.24 -0.45
N SER A 227 -3.12 -13.19 -1.19
CA SER A 227 -4.55 -13.54 -1.10
C SER A 227 -4.97 -14.10 0.26
N SER A 228 -4.04 -14.64 1.04
CA SER A 228 -4.33 -15.14 2.40
C SER A 228 -4.61 -14.02 3.40
N VAL A 229 -4.23 -12.77 3.09
CA VAL A 229 -4.30 -11.63 4.02
C VAL A 229 -5.45 -10.68 3.69
N THR A 230 -5.86 -10.58 2.43
CA THR A 230 -6.94 -9.69 1.96
C THR A 230 -8.31 -10.37 2.05
N ASP A 231 -9.32 -9.64 2.52
CA ASP A 231 -10.71 -10.13 2.55
C ASP A 231 -11.24 -10.40 1.13
N HIS A 232 -11.98 -11.49 0.96
CA HIS A 232 -12.53 -11.89 -0.35
C HIS A 232 -13.41 -10.80 -0.97
N ASN A 233 -14.09 -10.03 -0.14
CA ASN A 233 -14.93 -8.91 -0.55
C ASN A 233 -14.10 -7.74 -1.12
N GLU A 234 -12.93 -7.46 -0.56
CA GLU A 234 -12.03 -6.42 -1.11
C GLU A 234 -11.47 -6.82 -2.48
N LEU A 235 -11.14 -8.11 -2.66
CA LEU A 235 -10.68 -8.64 -3.94
C LEU A 235 -11.76 -8.53 -5.02
N LEU A 236 -13.01 -8.87 -4.68
CA LEU A 236 -14.16 -8.71 -5.58
C LEU A 236 -14.41 -7.23 -5.90
N HIS A 237 -14.27 -6.34 -4.92
CA HIS A 237 -14.39 -4.90 -5.12
C HIS A 237 -13.31 -4.34 -6.05
N PHE A 238 -12.05 -4.72 -5.83
CA PHE A 238 -10.92 -4.32 -6.68
C PHE A 238 -11.09 -4.80 -8.12
N MET A 239 -11.52 -6.04 -8.31
CA MET A 239 -11.79 -6.61 -9.64
C MET A 239 -12.85 -5.81 -10.37
N LEU A 240 -13.97 -5.48 -9.70
CA LEU A 240 -15.06 -4.74 -10.31
C LEU A 240 -14.62 -3.32 -10.68
N ARG A 241 -13.89 -2.61 -9.81
CA ARG A 241 -13.27 -1.31 -10.14
C ARG A 241 -12.35 -1.39 -11.36
N LYS A 242 -11.53 -2.43 -11.45
CA LYS A 242 -10.63 -2.65 -12.58
C LYS A 242 -11.41 -2.84 -13.89
N MET A 243 -12.49 -3.62 -13.88
CA MET A 243 -13.33 -3.79 -15.07
C MET A 243 -13.97 -2.46 -15.51
N PHE A 244 -14.45 -1.65 -14.56
CA PHE A 244 -15.01 -0.32 -14.85
C PHE A 244 -13.97 0.60 -15.48
N LYS A 245 -12.74 0.62 -14.93
CA LYS A 245 -11.63 1.40 -15.47
C LYS A 245 -11.29 0.98 -16.91
N GLN A 246 -11.21 -0.32 -17.18
CA GLN A 246 -10.94 -0.83 -18.53
C GLN A 246 -12.02 -0.47 -19.54
N GLN A 247 -13.29 -0.57 -19.15
CA GLN A 247 -14.40 -0.21 -20.01
C GLN A 247 -14.44 1.30 -20.28
N MET A 248 -14.12 2.11 -19.27
CA MET A 248 -14.00 3.54 -19.42
C MET A 248 -12.87 3.93 -20.37
N ASP A 249 -11.68 3.36 -20.20
CA ASP A 249 -10.53 3.59 -21.08
C ASP A 249 -10.88 3.23 -22.54
N LEU A 250 -11.62 2.13 -22.74
CA LEU A 250 -12.10 1.70 -24.05
C LEU A 250 -13.10 2.70 -24.66
N ILE A 251 -14.06 3.17 -23.86
CA ILE A 251 -15.04 4.16 -24.30
C ILE A 251 -14.34 5.47 -24.67
N LEU A 252 -13.44 5.97 -23.83
CA LEU A 252 -12.64 7.19 -24.07
C LEU A 252 -11.83 7.10 -25.38
N LEU A 253 -11.24 5.94 -25.66
CA LEU A 253 -10.52 5.69 -26.91
C LEU A 253 -11.45 5.66 -28.13
N THR A 254 -12.69 5.18 -27.96
CA THR A 254 -13.66 5.02 -29.05
C THR A 254 -14.41 6.31 -29.38
N THR A 255 -14.71 7.14 -28.38
CA THR A 255 -15.44 8.41 -28.55
C THR A 255 -14.56 9.56 -28.99
N GLY A 256 -13.23 9.45 -28.92
CA GLY A 256 -12.30 10.45 -29.48
C GLY A 256 -12.23 11.77 -28.71
N ILE A 257 -12.75 11.83 -27.47
CA ILE A 257 -12.78 13.01 -26.59
C ILE A 257 -11.38 13.34 -26.00
N GLY A 258 -10.32 12.68 -26.48
CA GLY A 258 -8.98 12.71 -25.89
C GLY A 258 -8.09 13.93 -26.20
N ARG A 259 -8.62 15.11 -26.55
CA ARG A 259 -7.76 16.31 -26.74
C ARG A 259 -8.16 17.55 -25.96
N ASP A 260 -9.44 17.78 -25.71
CA ASP A 260 -9.91 18.97 -24.98
C ASP A 260 -10.82 18.53 -23.82
N ALA A 261 -10.25 17.87 -22.82
CA ALA A 261 -10.93 17.43 -21.61
C ALA A 261 -11.33 18.58 -20.64
N ALA A 262 -11.21 19.84 -21.08
CA ALA A 262 -11.51 21.01 -20.26
C ALA A 262 -12.93 21.57 -20.49
N ASP A 263 -13.64 21.13 -21.54
CA ASP A 263 -14.93 21.71 -21.97
C ASP A 263 -16.07 20.67 -22.09
N VAL A 264 -15.95 19.50 -21.46
CA VAL A 264 -17.05 18.50 -21.44
C VAL A 264 -17.81 18.65 -20.13
N ASP A 265 -19.06 19.11 -20.21
CA ASP A 265 -20.00 19.13 -19.09
C ASP A 265 -20.15 17.70 -18.52
N ASP A 266 -20.20 17.55 -17.19
CA ASP A 266 -20.41 16.26 -16.48
C ASP A 266 -21.63 15.47 -17.00
N ALA A 267 -22.56 16.14 -17.67
CA ALA A 267 -23.76 15.56 -18.29
C ALA A 267 -23.48 14.68 -19.52
N ASP A 268 -22.32 14.82 -20.18
CA ASP A 268 -21.99 14.09 -21.42
C ASP A 268 -21.08 12.87 -21.19
N MET A 269 -20.74 12.56 -19.93
CA MET A 269 -20.02 11.33 -19.59
C MET A 269 -20.91 10.11 -19.82
N PRO A 270 -20.53 9.15 -20.70
CA PRO A 270 -21.36 8.00 -21.00
C PRO A 270 -21.56 7.12 -19.76
N GLU A 271 -22.82 6.77 -19.46
CA GLU A 271 -23.15 5.85 -18.37
C GLU A 271 -22.44 4.51 -18.59
N ILE A 272 -21.46 4.21 -17.73
CA ILE A 272 -20.70 2.97 -17.80
C ILE A 272 -21.55 1.85 -17.17
N THR A 273 -21.84 0.82 -17.95
CA THR A 273 -22.60 -0.35 -17.50
C THR A 273 -21.80 -1.62 -17.73
N ILE A 274 -21.62 -2.41 -16.66
CA ILE A 274 -21.00 -3.74 -16.74
C ILE A 274 -22.07 -4.81 -16.68
N ASP A 275 -21.99 -5.81 -17.55
CA ASP A 275 -22.86 -6.98 -17.45
C ASP A 275 -22.46 -7.86 -16.25
N LYS A 276 -23.45 -8.20 -15.42
CA LYS A 276 -23.30 -9.07 -14.26
C LYS A 276 -22.76 -10.45 -14.65
N GLY A 277 -23.15 -10.96 -15.83
CA GLY A 277 -22.66 -12.23 -16.36
C GLY A 277 -21.14 -12.22 -16.56
N ALA A 278 -20.60 -11.12 -17.09
CA ALA A 278 -19.16 -10.94 -17.28
C ALA A 278 -18.41 -10.90 -15.94
N PHE A 279 -18.93 -10.16 -14.96
CA PHE A 279 -18.31 -10.09 -13.63
C PHE A 279 -18.29 -11.45 -12.90
N ILE A 280 -19.38 -12.22 -12.95
CA ILE A 280 -19.42 -13.55 -12.35
C ILE A 280 -18.43 -14.50 -13.03
N HIS A 281 -18.31 -14.42 -14.35
CA HIS A 281 -17.37 -15.26 -15.10
C HIS A 281 -15.91 -14.90 -14.77
N GLU A 282 -15.58 -13.62 -14.67
CA GLU A 282 -14.23 -13.17 -14.29
C GLU A 282 -13.89 -13.52 -12.83
N ALA A 283 -14.86 -13.40 -11.92
CA ALA A 283 -14.71 -13.83 -10.53
C ALA A 283 -14.49 -15.36 -10.41
N GLN A 284 -15.19 -16.16 -11.22
CA GLN A 284 -14.98 -17.61 -11.29
C GLN A 284 -13.59 -17.98 -11.81
N GLN A 285 -13.05 -17.24 -12.79
CA GLN A 285 -11.68 -17.46 -13.28
C GLN A 285 -10.62 -17.16 -12.22
N ALA A 286 -10.91 -16.24 -11.30
CA ALA A 286 -10.04 -15.92 -10.17
C ALA A 286 -10.28 -16.80 -8.93
N ASP A 287 -11.13 -17.83 -9.01
CA ASP A 287 -11.58 -18.70 -7.90
C ASP A 287 -12.20 -17.93 -6.72
N LEU A 288 -12.76 -16.74 -6.96
CA LEU A 288 -13.46 -15.96 -5.96
C LEU A 288 -14.92 -16.45 -5.88
N ARG A 289 -15.19 -17.22 -4.82
CA ARG A 289 -16.53 -17.70 -4.48
C ARG A 289 -17.16 -16.70 -3.50
N ASN A 290 -18.47 -16.46 -3.61
CA ASN A 290 -19.27 -15.48 -2.85
C ASN A 290 -19.55 -14.12 -3.52
N VAL A 291 -19.63 -14.07 -4.86
CA VAL A 291 -20.06 -12.86 -5.59
C VAL A 291 -21.43 -12.34 -5.13
N ARG A 292 -22.36 -13.22 -4.73
CA ARG A 292 -23.70 -12.83 -4.25
C ARG A 292 -23.64 -12.07 -2.93
N GLU A 293 -22.86 -12.58 -1.98
CA GLU A 293 -22.67 -11.96 -0.66
C GLU A 293 -21.99 -10.59 -0.80
N TYR A 294 -21.05 -10.46 -1.73
CA TYR A 294 -20.43 -9.19 -2.06
C TYR A 294 -21.44 -8.17 -2.64
N MET A 295 -22.34 -8.59 -3.53
CA MET A 295 -23.37 -7.68 -4.09
C MET A 295 -24.36 -7.17 -3.06
N GLU A 296 -24.54 -7.90 -1.96
CA GLU A 296 -25.39 -7.50 -0.83
C GLU A 296 -24.60 -6.70 0.23
N SER A 297 -23.28 -6.63 0.11
CA SER A 297 -22.41 -5.94 1.06
C SER A 297 -22.42 -4.42 0.89
N ALA A 298 -22.14 -3.71 2.00
CA ALA A 298 -22.01 -2.25 2.01
C ALA A 298 -20.94 -1.73 1.03
N LEU A 299 -19.86 -2.50 0.82
CA LEU A 299 -18.76 -2.17 -0.09
C LEU A 299 -19.24 -2.06 -1.56
N PHE A 300 -20.24 -2.85 -1.95
CA PHE A 300 -20.82 -2.77 -3.30
C PHE A 300 -21.77 -1.58 -3.41
N ALA A 301 -22.67 -1.40 -2.43
CA ALA A 301 -23.70 -0.37 -2.43
C ALA A 301 -23.17 1.08 -2.35
N GLU A 302 -21.94 1.26 -1.88
CA GLU A 302 -21.27 2.57 -1.82
C GLU A 302 -21.05 3.16 -3.23
N VAL A 303 -20.51 2.36 -4.14
CA VAL A 303 -20.00 2.82 -5.44
C VAL A 303 -20.90 2.37 -6.60
N PHE A 304 -21.58 1.23 -6.45
CA PHE A 304 -22.28 0.54 -7.53
C PHE A 304 -23.76 0.32 -7.20
N THR A 305 -24.60 0.39 -8.23
CA THR A 305 -26.01 0.05 -8.16
C THR A 305 -26.35 -1.02 -9.18
N LEU A 306 -27.31 -1.87 -8.83
CA LEU A 306 -27.89 -2.82 -9.77
C LEU A 306 -29.08 -2.15 -10.46
N ASP A 307 -29.18 -2.36 -11.77
CA ASP A 307 -30.31 -1.92 -12.58
C ASP A 307 -31.60 -2.67 -12.21
N GLU A 308 -32.77 -2.15 -12.60
CA GLU A 308 -34.10 -2.73 -12.23
C GLU A 308 -34.26 -4.19 -12.71
N ASP A 309 -33.55 -4.58 -13.79
CA ASP A 309 -33.51 -5.94 -14.32
C ASP A 309 -32.47 -6.85 -13.64
N GLY A 310 -31.61 -6.31 -12.76
CA GLY A 310 -30.56 -7.02 -12.03
C GLY A 310 -29.45 -7.64 -12.91
N LYS A 311 -29.41 -7.27 -14.20
CA LYS A 311 -28.46 -7.79 -15.20
C LYS A 311 -27.22 -6.91 -15.36
N THR A 312 -27.35 -5.61 -15.16
CA THR A 312 -26.28 -4.63 -15.35
C THR A 312 -25.93 -3.97 -14.03
N ILE A 313 -24.63 -3.76 -13.84
CA ILE A 313 -24.04 -3.02 -12.73
C ILE A 313 -23.74 -1.63 -13.27
N ARG A 314 -24.32 -0.61 -12.66
CA ARG A 314 -24.08 0.80 -13.01
C ARG A 314 -23.28 1.46 -11.89
N ARG A 315 -22.53 2.50 -12.25
CA ARG A 315 -21.98 3.43 -11.25
C ARG A 315 -23.13 4.26 -10.68
N LYS A 316 -23.16 4.45 -9.36
CA LYS A 316 -24.10 5.36 -8.73
C LYS A 316 -23.81 6.78 -9.20
N ALA A 317 -24.76 7.44 -9.85
CA ALA A 317 -24.62 8.83 -10.26
C ALA A 317 -24.56 9.74 -9.03
N VAL A 318 -23.68 10.73 -9.06
CA VAL A 318 -23.59 11.76 -8.01
C VAL A 318 -24.90 12.54 -8.03
N ALA A 319 -25.74 12.36 -7.02
CA ALA A 319 -26.90 13.22 -6.85
C ALA A 319 -26.38 14.65 -6.56
N ALA A 320 -26.72 15.59 -7.43
CA ALA A 320 -26.41 17.01 -7.27
C ALA A 320 -26.92 17.56 -5.93
#